data_AF-A0A486XLW8-F1
#
_entry.id   AF-A0A486XLW8-F1
#
_cell.length_a   1.000
_cell.length_b   1.000
_cell.length_c   1.000
_cell.angle_alpha   90.00
_cell.angle_beta   90.00
_cell.angle_gamma   90.00
#
_symmetry.space_group_name_H-M   'P 1'
#
loop_
_entity.id
_entity.type
_entity.pdbx_description
1 polymer ?
#
loop_
_entity_poly.entity_id
_entity_poly.type
_entity_poly.pdbx_seq_one_letter_code
_entity_poly.pdbx_strand_id
1 'polypeptide(L)'
;MPLQAQVSATKNMYLRHLANMLPDNHQIPDCSVPHGWVGSTQLPANTSWVSDLFQLIQCTSAKHALSRHNRITLQTLLVLQIATCYRPVKSQFERVNDFGFDFKTLRINDKDNGTEFRQVVLADVAQQQLLSYRKYLTQLTTFRSSAAHLSAAAATALGSQTDLFFFDEKQRVTPITPTAIRQQINLLIDSAKSRQLYKTFQRLEFLKSAPDNWYRHLVATHFYSLIWQHKIAEADFLHFFGHLEKPLSSDGTDMQRIAVEMDLLLKSFRIKMVARND
;
A
#
# COMPACT_ATOMS: atom_id res chain seq x y z
N MET A 1 -11.10 -23.87 -16.39
CA MET A 1 -9.82 -23.97 -17.13
C MET A 1 -8.76 -24.55 -16.20
N PRO A 2 -7.90 -25.48 -16.65
CA PRO A 2 -6.79 -25.97 -15.83
C PRO A 2 -5.79 -24.84 -15.54
N LEU A 3 -5.16 -24.88 -14.36
CA LEU A 3 -4.26 -23.84 -13.84
C LEU A 3 -3.12 -23.49 -14.82
N GLN A 4 -2.61 -24.48 -15.56
CA GLN A 4 -1.60 -24.27 -16.62
C GLN A 4 -2.08 -23.39 -17.78
N ALA A 5 -3.37 -23.46 -18.12
CA ALA A 5 -3.95 -22.64 -19.19
C ALA A 5 -4.15 -21.19 -18.75
N GLN A 6 -4.47 -20.95 -17.47
CA GLN A 6 -4.55 -19.60 -16.89
C GLN A 6 -3.17 -18.95 -16.75
N VAL A 7 -2.15 -19.73 -16.39
CA VAL A 7 -0.77 -19.24 -16.26
C VAL A 7 -0.16 -18.93 -17.63
N SER A 8 -0.37 -19.78 -18.63
CA SER A 8 0.07 -19.50 -20.01
C SER A 8 -0.61 -18.27 -20.60
N ALA A 9 -1.91 -18.06 -20.32
CA ALA A 9 -2.61 -16.86 -20.73
C ALA A 9 -2.01 -15.61 -20.08
N THR A 10 -1.75 -15.64 -18.76
CA THR A 10 -1.19 -14.50 -18.01
C THR A 10 0.23 -14.14 -18.47
N LYS A 11 1.08 -15.14 -18.71
CA LYS A 11 2.44 -14.94 -19.27
C LYS A 11 2.38 -14.33 -20.67
N ASN A 12 1.54 -14.88 -21.55
CA ASN A 12 1.40 -14.38 -22.93
C ASN A 12 0.75 -12.99 -23.00
N MET A 13 -0.01 -12.60 -21.98
CA MET A 13 -0.57 -11.24 -21.85
C MET A 13 0.50 -10.24 -21.41
N TYR A 14 1.32 -10.59 -20.42
CA TYR A 14 2.42 -9.73 -19.97
C TYR A 14 3.48 -9.52 -21.05
N LEU A 15 3.86 -10.58 -21.78
CA LEU A 15 4.82 -10.49 -22.89
C LEU A 15 4.29 -9.64 -24.07
N ARG A 16 2.99 -9.71 -24.38
CA ARG A 16 2.37 -8.85 -25.40
C ARG A 16 2.29 -7.38 -24.96
N HIS A 17 2.00 -7.13 -23.69
CA HIS A 17 1.97 -5.79 -23.14
C HIS A 17 3.36 -5.12 -23.18
N LEU A 18 4.42 -5.87 -22.85
CA LEU A 18 5.79 -5.37 -22.97
C LEU A 18 6.21 -5.12 -24.42
N ALA A 19 5.80 -5.98 -25.36
CA ALA A 19 6.08 -5.81 -26.79
C ALA A 19 5.45 -4.54 -27.38
N ASN A 20 4.31 -4.09 -26.84
CA ASN A 20 3.62 -2.88 -27.30
C ASN A 20 4.16 -1.58 -26.68
N MET A 21 4.98 -1.67 -25.61
CA MET A 21 5.51 -0.51 -24.89
C MET A 21 7.00 -0.23 -25.16
N LEU A 22 7.67 -1.10 -25.92
CA LEU A 22 9.10 -0.96 -26.23
C LEU A 22 9.28 -0.68 -27.74
N PRO A 23 10.17 0.25 -28.13
CA PRO A 23 10.45 0.50 -29.55
C PRO A 23 11.00 -0.76 -30.24
N ASP A 24 10.70 -0.92 -31.53
CA ASP A 24 10.77 -2.16 -32.34
C ASP A 24 12.05 -3.02 -32.28
N ASN A 25 13.12 -2.56 -31.62
CA ASN A 25 14.41 -3.25 -31.52
C ASN A 25 14.87 -3.57 -30.09
N HIS A 26 14.03 -3.39 -29.07
CA HIS A 26 14.37 -3.81 -27.70
C HIS A 26 14.10 -5.31 -27.51
N GLN A 27 15.16 -6.11 -27.44
CA GLN A 27 15.05 -7.51 -27.01
C GLN A 27 14.65 -7.55 -25.53
N ILE A 28 13.41 -7.95 -25.26
CA ILE A 28 12.96 -8.29 -23.90
C ILE A 28 13.80 -9.50 -23.49
N PRO A 29 14.65 -9.41 -22.44
CA PRO A 29 15.37 -10.58 -21.96
C PRO A 29 14.32 -11.65 -21.63
N ASP A 30 14.58 -12.90 -22.03
CA ASP A 30 13.71 -14.05 -21.79
C ASP A 30 13.58 -14.29 -20.28
N CYS A 31 12.75 -13.46 -19.65
CA CYS A 31 12.36 -13.62 -18.28
C CYS A 31 11.34 -14.74 -18.32
N SER A 32 11.85 -15.95 -18.13
CA SER A 32 11.08 -17.08 -17.64
C SER A 32 10.46 -16.67 -16.30
N VAL A 33 9.34 -15.94 -16.34
CA VAL A 33 8.50 -15.71 -15.18
C VAL A 33 8.11 -17.12 -14.72
N PRO A 34 8.57 -17.58 -13.55
CA PRO A 34 8.26 -18.93 -13.13
C PRO A 34 6.73 -19.07 -13.02
N HIS A 35 6.21 -20.30 -13.10
CA HIS A 35 4.77 -20.51 -13.01
C HIS A 35 4.25 -19.96 -11.67
N GLY A 36 3.25 -19.06 -11.72
CA GLY A 36 2.59 -18.52 -10.52
C GLY A 36 3.14 -17.19 -9.98
N TRP A 37 3.78 -16.36 -10.79
CA TRP A 37 4.20 -15.00 -10.40
C TRP A 37 3.48 -13.89 -11.20
N VAL A 38 3.38 -12.68 -10.62
CA VAL A 38 2.53 -11.57 -11.04
C VAL A 38 3.31 -10.25 -11.19
N GLY A 39 3.35 -9.70 -12.41
CA GLY A 39 4.01 -8.43 -12.74
C GLY A 39 5.49 -8.55 -13.11
N SER A 40 6.15 -7.41 -13.38
CA SER A 40 7.62 -7.36 -13.60
C SER A 40 8.42 -7.74 -12.35
N THR A 41 7.76 -7.67 -11.19
CA THR A 41 8.25 -8.21 -9.94
C THR A 41 7.72 -9.62 -9.79
N GLN A 42 8.57 -10.55 -9.41
CA GLN A 42 8.13 -11.89 -9.00
C GLN A 42 7.30 -11.75 -7.70
N LEU A 43 5.98 -11.48 -7.80
CA LEU A 43 5.02 -11.59 -6.67
C LEU A 43 4.12 -12.83 -6.81
N PRO A 44 3.81 -13.59 -5.75
CA PRO A 44 3.01 -14.81 -5.89
C PRO A 44 1.62 -14.51 -6.45
N ALA A 45 1.14 -15.36 -7.37
CA ALA A 45 -0.14 -15.18 -8.06
C ALA A 45 -1.35 -15.33 -7.13
N ASN A 46 -1.22 -16.19 -6.11
CA ASN A 46 -2.20 -16.24 -5.04
C ASN A 46 -2.01 -15.01 -4.14
N THR A 47 -3.00 -14.14 -4.02
CA THR A 47 -2.96 -12.93 -3.19
C THR A 47 -3.28 -13.18 -1.72
N SER A 48 -3.51 -14.42 -1.29
CA SER A 48 -3.83 -14.75 0.12
C SER A 48 -2.74 -14.31 1.10
N TRP A 49 -1.49 -14.19 0.63
CA TRP A 49 -0.39 -13.68 1.45
C TRP A 49 -0.61 -12.21 1.87
N VAL A 50 -1.36 -11.42 1.10
CA VAL A 50 -1.71 -10.04 1.50
C VAL A 50 -2.61 -10.07 2.75
N SER A 51 -3.60 -10.95 2.74
CA SER A 51 -4.48 -11.19 3.89
C SER A 51 -3.69 -11.73 5.09
N ASP A 52 -2.76 -12.66 4.85
CA ASP A 52 -1.87 -13.18 5.90
C ASP A 52 -1.00 -12.06 6.51
N LEU A 53 -0.50 -11.13 5.70
CA LEU A 53 0.28 -9.99 6.15
C LEU A 53 -0.56 -9.08 7.07
N PHE A 54 -1.77 -8.71 6.65
CA PHE A 54 -2.67 -7.90 7.48
C PHE A 54 -3.12 -8.63 8.76
N GLN A 55 -3.38 -9.93 8.68
CA GLN A 55 -3.70 -10.74 9.85
C GLN A 55 -2.51 -10.77 10.84
N LEU A 56 -1.30 -10.96 10.33
CA LEU A 56 -0.08 -11.01 11.15
C LEU A 56 0.19 -9.66 11.81
N ILE A 57 0.01 -8.55 11.09
CA ILE A 57 0.07 -7.19 11.64
C ILE A 57 -0.89 -7.09 12.82
N GLN A 58 -2.13 -7.56 12.68
CA GLN A 58 -3.18 -7.42 13.70
C GLN A 58 -3.05 -8.34 14.91
N CYS A 59 -2.24 -9.39 14.86
CA CYS A 59 -2.09 -10.31 16.00
C CYS A 59 -1.60 -9.57 17.25
N THR A 60 -2.43 -9.56 18.32
CA THR A 60 -2.31 -8.78 19.59
C THR A 60 -1.66 -9.54 20.78
N SER A 61 -0.92 -10.64 20.55
CA SER A 61 -0.24 -11.35 21.64
C SER A 61 0.94 -10.57 22.27
N ALA A 62 0.93 -10.46 23.61
CA ALA A 62 1.76 -9.60 24.47
C ALA A 62 3.30 -9.63 24.30
N LYS A 63 3.88 -10.58 23.53
CA LYS A 63 5.29 -10.60 23.13
C LYS A 63 5.48 -10.02 21.72
N HIS A 64 5.04 -8.78 21.51
CA HIS A 64 4.98 -8.19 20.17
C HIS A 64 6.35 -7.86 19.59
N ALA A 65 6.56 -8.21 18.31
CA ALA A 65 7.69 -7.69 17.55
C ALA A 65 7.56 -6.18 17.27
N LEU A 66 6.33 -5.66 17.17
CA LEU A 66 6.04 -4.25 16.94
C LEU A 66 5.23 -3.63 18.09
N SER A 67 5.56 -2.39 18.45
CA SER A 67 4.72 -1.61 19.38
C SER A 67 3.30 -1.44 18.83
N ARG A 68 2.33 -1.12 19.72
CA ARG A 68 0.96 -0.82 19.30
C ARG A 68 0.93 0.30 18.26
N HIS A 69 1.73 1.35 18.46
CA HIS A 69 1.85 2.47 17.55
C HIS A 69 2.36 2.00 16.18
N ASN A 70 3.49 1.30 16.13
CA ASN A 70 4.11 0.87 14.86
C ASN A 70 3.20 -0.07 14.08
N ARG A 71 2.44 -0.94 14.76
CA ARG A 71 1.44 -1.81 14.13
C ARG A 71 0.34 -0.99 13.45
N ILE A 72 -0.24 -0.02 14.16
CA ILE A 72 -1.32 0.84 13.64
C ILE A 72 -0.80 1.70 12.47
N THR A 73 0.40 2.28 12.62
CA THR A 73 1.06 3.05 11.56
C THR A 73 1.34 2.17 10.33
N LEU A 74 1.98 1.01 10.49
CA LEU A 74 2.30 0.09 9.39
C LEU A 74 1.05 -0.39 8.66
N GLN A 75 0.00 -0.76 9.39
CA GLN A 75 -1.27 -1.17 8.79
C GLN A 75 -1.85 -0.05 7.91
N THR A 76 -1.88 1.17 8.44
CA THR A 76 -2.43 2.33 7.74
C THR A 76 -1.61 2.66 6.50
N LEU A 77 -0.29 2.66 6.61
CA LEU A 77 0.62 2.89 5.49
C LEU A 77 0.42 1.86 4.38
N LEU A 78 0.36 0.57 4.70
CA LEU A 78 0.18 -0.48 3.69
C LEU A 78 -1.17 -0.36 2.98
N VAL A 79 -2.25 -0.04 3.71
CA VAL A 79 -3.56 0.22 3.10
C VAL A 79 -3.48 1.41 2.14
N LEU A 80 -2.88 2.53 2.56
CA LEU A 80 -2.75 3.72 1.72
C LEU A 80 -1.84 3.45 0.51
N GLN A 81 -0.72 2.75 0.67
CA GLN A 81 0.18 2.38 -0.42
C GLN A 81 -0.54 1.57 -1.49
N ILE A 82 -1.31 0.55 -1.11
CA ILE A 82 -2.13 -0.23 -2.03
C ILE A 82 -3.21 0.67 -2.66
N ALA A 83 -3.92 1.45 -1.84
CA ALA A 83 -5.06 2.26 -2.28
C ALA A 83 -4.70 3.37 -3.28
N THR A 84 -3.46 3.83 -3.28
CA THR A 84 -3.05 5.04 -4.01
C THR A 84 -1.89 4.82 -4.95
N CYS A 85 -1.24 3.65 -4.85
CA CYS A 85 0.01 3.34 -5.54
C CYS A 85 1.10 4.39 -5.31
N TYR A 86 1.12 5.09 -4.16
CA TYR A 86 2.15 6.08 -3.81
C TYR A 86 3.56 5.51 -4.02
N ARG A 87 4.51 6.25 -4.59
CA ARG A 87 5.87 5.72 -4.83
C ARG A 87 6.66 5.58 -3.52
N PRO A 88 7.57 4.60 -3.39
CA PRO A 88 8.39 4.48 -2.19
C PRO A 88 9.50 5.54 -2.16
N VAL A 89 9.14 6.77 -1.81
CA VAL A 89 10.06 7.90 -1.59
C VAL A 89 10.23 8.18 -0.09
N LYS A 90 11.09 9.15 0.26
CA LYS A 90 11.21 9.63 1.64
C LYS A 90 9.91 10.38 2.03
N SER A 91 9.51 10.30 3.30
CA SER A 91 8.32 11.00 3.81
C SER A 91 7.03 10.65 3.06
N GLN A 92 6.76 9.34 2.94
CA GLN A 92 5.53 8.88 2.30
C GLN A 92 4.30 9.46 2.97
N PHE A 93 3.39 9.98 2.14
CA PHE A 93 2.14 10.60 2.57
C PHE A 93 2.30 11.89 3.39
N GLU A 94 3.44 12.57 3.25
CA GLU A 94 3.77 13.92 3.72
C GLU A 94 2.95 14.36 4.97
N ARG A 95 2.13 15.40 4.85
CA ARG A 95 1.48 16.07 5.99
C ARG A 95 -0.01 15.83 6.00
N VAL A 96 -0.63 16.07 7.15
CA VAL A 96 -2.09 15.93 7.31
C VAL A 96 -2.88 16.82 6.33
N ASN A 97 -2.33 17.95 5.91
CA ASN A 97 -2.97 18.87 4.96
C ASN A 97 -2.99 18.36 3.52
N ASP A 98 -2.23 17.31 3.19
CA ASP A 98 -2.32 16.65 1.88
C ASP A 98 -3.55 15.75 1.76
N PHE A 99 -4.28 15.54 2.86
CA PHE A 99 -5.50 14.75 2.92
C PHE A 99 -6.75 15.64 2.98
N GLY A 100 -7.59 15.53 1.96
CA GLY A 100 -8.95 16.05 1.96
C GLY A 100 -9.89 15.09 2.67
N PHE A 101 -9.96 15.14 4.00
CA PHE A 101 -10.77 14.19 4.80
C PHE A 101 -12.26 14.20 4.42
N ASP A 102 -12.83 15.36 4.11
CA ASP A 102 -14.26 15.47 3.78
C ASP A 102 -14.55 14.99 2.36
N PHE A 103 -13.59 15.16 1.44
CA PHE A 103 -13.71 14.79 0.04
C PHE A 103 -13.13 13.41 -0.29
N LYS A 104 -12.55 12.72 0.71
CA LYS A 104 -11.81 11.46 0.54
C LYS A 104 -10.70 11.57 -0.50
N THR A 105 -10.00 12.69 -0.52
CA THR A 105 -8.93 12.92 -1.50
C THR A 105 -7.55 12.92 -0.84
N LEU A 106 -6.55 12.56 -1.62
CA LEU A 106 -5.14 12.70 -1.24
C LEU A 106 -4.38 13.37 -2.39
N ARG A 107 -3.57 14.37 -2.03
CA ARG A 107 -2.60 14.98 -2.91
C ARG A 107 -1.28 14.20 -2.86
N ILE A 108 -0.79 13.79 -4.02
CA ILE A 108 0.45 13.01 -4.15
C ILE A 108 1.46 13.81 -4.96
N ASN A 109 2.63 14.03 -4.36
CA ASN A 109 3.79 14.63 -5.00
C ASN A 109 4.79 13.53 -5.39
N ASP A 110 4.68 13.01 -6.62
CA ASP A 110 5.49 11.86 -7.07
C ASP A 110 6.93 12.24 -7.50
N LYS A 111 7.22 13.53 -7.72
CA LYS A 111 8.46 14.03 -8.34
C LYS A 111 9.31 14.94 -7.44
N ASP A 112 8.87 15.22 -6.21
CA ASP A 112 9.61 16.03 -5.23
C ASP A 112 9.98 17.45 -5.74
N ASN A 113 9.30 17.91 -6.79
CA ASN A 113 9.53 19.20 -7.45
C ASN A 113 8.47 20.26 -7.05
N GLY A 114 7.49 19.90 -6.23
CA GLY A 114 6.53 20.81 -5.59
C GLY A 114 5.48 21.43 -6.52
N THR A 115 5.62 21.27 -7.83
CA THR A 115 4.75 21.89 -8.85
C THR A 115 3.76 20.93 -9.48
N GLU A 116 4.07 19.62 -9.50
CA GLU A 116 3.21 18.60 -10.11
C GLU A 116 2.69 17.65 -9.04
N PHE A 117 1.42 17.82 -8.70
CA PHE A 117 0.70 16.89 -7.82
C PHE A 117 -0.41 16.21 -8.61
N ARG A 118 -0.60 14.92 -8.34
CA ARG A 118 -1.82 14.23 -8.75
C ARG A 118 -2.74 14.10 -7.55
N GLN A 119 -4.03 14.29 -7.77
CA GLN A 119 -5.04 14.05 -6.77
C GLN A 119 -5.63 12.66 -6.97
N VAL A 120 -5.73 11.87 -5.92
CA VAL A 120 -6.39 10.58 -5.93
C VAL A 120 -7.61 10.58 -5.02
N VAL A 121 -8.65 9.86 -5.42
CA VAL A 121 -9.80 9.57 -4.56
C VAL A 121 -9.50 8.29 -3.78
N LEU A 122 -9.65 8.35 -2.46
CA LEU A 122 -9.44 7.24 -1.55
C LEU A 122 -10.65 6.30 -1.59
N ALA A 123 -10.37 5.01 -1.74
CA ALA A 123 -11.32 3.94 -1.46
C ALA A 123 -11.88 4.06 -0.03
N ASP A 124 -13.12 3.61 0.19
CA ASP A 124 -13.78 3.72 1.50
C ASP A 124 -12.99 3.01 2.61
N VAL A 125 -12.46 1.82 2.35
CA VAL A 125 -11.58 1.12 3.31
C VAL A 125 -10.37 1.98 3.68
N ALA A 126 -9.73 2.62 2.70
CA ALA A 126 -8.55 3.45 2.93
C ALA A 126 -8.89 4.72 3.72
N GLN A 127 -10.00 5.37 3.37
CA GLN A 127 -10.52 6.54 4.09
C GLN A 127 -10.85 6.20 5.55
N GLN A 128 -11.57 5.10 5.78
CA GLN A 128 -11.90 4.68 7.14
C GLN A 128 -10.64 4.35 7.94
N GLN A 129 -9.62 3.77 7.31
CA GLN A 129 -8.36 3.42 7.96
C GLN A 129 -7.59 4.67 8.36
N LEU A 130 -7.55 5.68 7.47
CA LEU A 130 -6.97 7.00 7.74
C LEU A 130 -7.70 7.74 8.87
N LEU A 131 -9.04 7.74 8.86
CA LEU A 131 -9.85 8.35 9.93
C LEU A 131 -9.60 7.67 11.29
N SER A 132 -9.51 6.34 11.30
CA SER A 132 -9.14 5.59 12.51
C SER A 132 -7.74 5.93 13.00
N TYR A 133 -6.78 6.11 12.09
CA TYR A 133 -5.43 6.56 12.44
C TYR A 133 -5.42 7.97 13.05
N ARG A 134 -6.12 8.92 12.43
CA ARG A 134 -6.26 10.29 12.96
C ARG A 134 -6.92 10.30 14.34
N LYS A 135 -7.98 9.51 14.54
CA LYS A 135 -8.61 9.34 15.87
C LYS A 135 -7.62 8.78 16.88
N TYR A 136 -6.83 7.78 16.50
CA TYR A 136 -5.79 7.22 17.35
C TYR A 136 -4.71 8.25 17.74
N LEU A 137 -4.22 9.07 16.80
CA LEU A 137 -3.29 10.15 17.12
C LEU A 137 -3.92 11.18 18.08
N THR A 138 -5.19 11.52 17.87
CA THR A 138 -5.94 12.43 18.77
C THR A 138 -6.06 11.85 20.18
N GLN A 139 -6.20 10.54 20.32
CA GLN A 139 -6.16 9.89 21.63
C GLN A 139 -4.73 9.92 22.21
N LEU A 140 -3.70 9.72 21.39
CA LEU A 140 -2.31 9.77 21.83
C LEU A 140 -1.93 11.11 22.48
N THR A 141 -2.46 12.23 21.99
CA THR A 141 -2.18 13.56 22.57
C THR A 141 -2.69 13.74 24.00
N THR A 142 -3.58 12.85 24.47
CA THR A 142 -4.12 12.93 25.84
C THR A 142 -3.28 12.18 26.88
N PHE A 143 -2.33 11.33 26.46
CA PHE A 143 -1.46 10.60 27.39
C PHE A 143 -0.33 11.50 27.91
N ARG A 144 -0.15 11.56 29.24
CA ARG A 144 0.77 12.50 29.90
C ARG A 144 2.04 11.89 30.50
N SER A 145 2.13 10.57 30.68
CA SER A 145 3.21 9.96 31.50
C SER A 145 4.13 9.03 30.70
N SER A 146 3.70 7.83 30.31
CA SER A 146 4.60 6.80 29.77
C SER A 146 4.91 6.88 28.27
N ALA A 147 4.27 7.80 27.53
CA ALA A 147 4.41 7.95 26.08
C ALA A 147 4.49 9.42 25.65
N ALA A 148 5.14 10.27 26.46
CA ALA A 148 5.21 11.71 26.23
C ALA A 148 5.78 12.07 24.85
N HIS A 149 6.78 11.31 24.36
CA HIS A 149 7.35 11.53 23.03
C HIS A 149 6.35 11.26 21.90
N LEU A 150 5.51 10.23 22.03
CA LEU A 150 4.44 9.94 21.06
C LEU A 150 3.31 10.96 21.13
N SER A 151 2.97 11.43 22.34
CA SER A 151 1.98 12.48 22.54
C SER A 151 2.41 13.78 21.86
N ALA A 152 3.67 14.20 22.05
CA ALA A 152 4.24 15.36 21.38
C ALA A 152 4.27 15.19 19.86
N ALA A 153 4.74 14.04 19.35
CA ALA A 153 4.79 13.77 17.92
C ALA A 153 3.40 13.72 17.27
N ALA A 154 2.40 13.15 17.96
CA ALA A 154 1.03 13.15 17.49
C ALA A 154 0.47 14.57 17.39
N ALA A 155 0.78 15.44 18.36
CA ALA A 155 0.35 16.84 18.34
C ALA A 155 0.97 17.61 17.16
N THR A 156 2.28 17.44 16.90
CA THR A 156 2.96 18.12 15.78
C THR A 156 2.47 17.60 14.42
N ALA A 157 2.25 16.28 14.29
CA ALA A 157 1.71 15.66 13.09
C ALA A 157 0.28 16.13 12.78
N LEU A 158 -0.60 16.16 13.79
CA LEU A 158 -1.98 16.66 13.65
C LEU A 158 -2.03 18.17 13.39
N GLY A 159 -1.03 18.92 13.87
CA GLY A 159 -0.84 20.34 13.57
C GLY A 159 -0.20 20.62 12.20
N SER A 160 0.03 19.60 11.38
CA SER A 160 0.69 19.71 10.07
C SER A 160 2.13 20.26 10.10
N GLN A 161 2.80 20.23 11.25
CA GLN A 161 4.17 20.73 11.42
C GLN A 161 5.22 19.68 11.00
N THR A 162 4.86 18.41 11.12
CA THR A 162 5.70 17.26 10.75
C THR A 162 4.88 16.29 9.88
N ASP A 163 5.55 15.26 9.37
CA ASP A 163 4.89 14.17 8.65
C ASP A 163 3.78 13.53 9.50
N LEU A 164 2.69 13.12 8.85
CA LEU A 164 1.54 12.53 9.54
C LEU A 164 1.89 11.17 10.16
N PHE A 165 2.74 10.40 9.47
CA PHE A 165 3.13 9.06 9.88
C PHE A 165 4.54 9.04 10.44
N PHE A 166 4.74 8.23 11.47
CA PHE A 166 6.04 8.00 12.09
C PHE A 166 6.06 6.62 12.77
N PHE A 167 7.27 6.13 13.06
CA PHE A 167 7.48 4.96 13.91
C PHE A 167 8.05 5.37 15.27
N ASP A 168 7.84 4.50 16.25
CA ASP A 168 8.42 4.55 17.58
C ASP A 168 9.51 3.48 17.69
N GLU A 169 10.76 3.92 17.81
CA GLU A 169 11.91 3.05 17.98
C GLU A 169 12.63 3.42 19.27
N LYS A 170 12.43 2.59 20.31
CA LYS A 170 13.07 2.78 21.62
C LYS A 170 12.85 4.20 22.18
N GLN A 171 11.60 4.66 22.15
CA GLN A 171 11.19 6.00 22.59
C GLN A 171 11.71 7.15 21.72
N ARG A 172 12.08 6.88 20.48
CA ARG A 172 12.45 7.89 19.48
C ARG A 172 11.51 7.81 18.31
N VAL A 173 11.05 8.98 17.87
CA VAL A 173 10.23 9.16 16.69
C VAL A 173 11.14 9.05 15.47
N THR A 174 10.87 8.08 14.61
CA THR A 174 11.62 7.89 13.36
C THR A 174 10.72 8.18 12.15
N PRO A 175 11.24 8.89 11.13
CA PRO A 175 10.47 9.21 9.94
C PRO A 175 10.19 7.95 9.12
N ILE A 176 9.11 7.99 8.34
CA ILE A 176 8.78 6.90 7.42
C ILE A 176 9.69 6.96 6.20
N THR A 177 10.42 5.85 6.01
CA THR A 177 11.23 5.60 4.81
C THR A 177 10.93 4.20 4.28
N PRO A 178 11.20 3.90 2.99
CA PRO A 178 11.04 2.56 2.45
C PRO A 178 11.81 1.51 3.28
N THR A 179 13.03 1.86 3.70
CA THR A 179 13.87 1.02 4.57
C THR A 179 13.22 0.77 5.94
N ALA A 180 12.68 1.81 6.59
CA ALA A 180 12.01 1.65 7.88
C ALA A 180 10.76 0.76 7.77
N ILE A 181 9.93 0.96 6.73
CA ILE A 181 8.76 0.10 6.47
C ILE A 181 9.19 -1.36 6.29
N ARG A 182 10.22 -1.61 5.46
CA ARG A 182 10.78 -2.95 5.24
C ARG A 182 11.27 -3.58 6.53
N GLN A 183 11.96 -2.82 7.39
CA GLN A 183 12.40 -3.31 8.70
C GLN A 183 11.23 -3.75 9.58
N GLN A 184 10.15 -2.95 9.64
CA GLN A 184 8.96 -3.33 10.42
C GLN A 184 8.29 -4.59 9.85
N ILE A 185 8.21 -4.74 8.51
CA ILE A 185 7.69 -5.95 7.85
C ILE A 185 8.56 -7.16 8.18
N ASN A 186 9.88 -7.03 8.09
CA ASN A 186 10.82 -8.12 8.37
C ASN A 186 10.70 -8.60 9.83
N LEU A 187 10.66 -7.67 10.80
CA LEU A 187 10.44 -7.98 12.22
C LEU A 187 9.14 -8.76 12.43
N LEU A 188 8.07 -8.37 11.73
CA LEU A 188 6.79 -9.06 11.75
C LEU A 188 6.91 -10.49 11.23
N ILE A 189 7.52 -10.68 10.06
CA ILE A 189 7.71 -11.99 9.44
C ILE A 189 8.56 -12.89 10.34
N ASP A 190 9.67 -12.38 10.88
CA ASP A 190 10.53 -13.14 11.79
C ASP A 190 9.79 -13.57 13.07
N SER A 191 8.87 -12.74 13.55
CA SER A 191 8.01 -13.12 14.68
C SER A 191 7.05 -14.26 14.35
N ALA A 192 6.64 -14.43 13.09
CA ALA A 192 5.81 -15.56 12.68
C ALA A 192 6.56 -16.90 12.80
N LYS A 193 7.88 -16.88 12.48
CA LYS A 193 8.75 -18.07 12.61
C LYS A 193 8.83 -18.56 14.06
N SER A 194 8.97 -17.65 15.02
CA SER A 194 9.10 -18.00 16.44
C SER A 194 7.80 -18.41 17.12
N ARG A 195 6.64 -18.12 16.51
CA ARG A 195 5.30 -18.32 17.09
C ARG A 195 4.59 -19.59 16.59
N GLN A 196 5.31 -20.54 16.00
CA GLN A 196 4.73 -21.73 15.34
C GLN A 196 3.75 -21.39 14.20
N LEU A 197 3.72 -20.14 13.71
CA LEU A 197 2.95 -19.72 12.53
C LEU A 197 3.74 -20.00 11.25
N TYR A 198 4.36 -21.18 11.17
CA TYR A 198 5.35 -21.51 10.14
C TYR A 198 4.77 -21.43 8.71
N LYS A 199 3.51 -21.83 8.53
CA LYS A 199 2.82 -21.70 7.23
C LYS A 199 2.67 -20.23 6.81
N THR A 200 2.34 -19.33 7.74
CA THR A 200 2.27 -17.89 7.49
C THR A 200 3.64 -17.32 7.18
N PHE A 201 4.68 -17.73 7.93
CA PHE A 201 6.07 -17.36 7.66
C PHE A 201 6.49 -17.75 6.24
N GLN A 202 6.31 -19.01 5.84
CA GLN A 202 6.68 -19.50 4.50
C GLN A 202 5.99 -18.72 3.38
N ARG A 203 4.72 -18.33 3.58
CA ARG A 203 3.97 -17.54 2.59
C ARG A 203 4.39 -16.07 2.52
N LEU A 204 5.05 -15.54 3.55
CA LEU A 204 5.44 -14.13 3.63
C LEU A 204 6.94 -13.89 3.46
N GLU A 205 7.79 -14.90 3.63
CA GLU A 205 9.26 -14.75 3.63
C GLU A 205 9.79 -14.09 2.35
N PHE A 206 9.14 -14.31 1.20
CA PHE A 206 9.51 -13.66 -0.06
C PHE A 206 9.44 -12.12 0.01
N LEU A 207 8.60 -11.54 0.87
CA LEU A 207 8.51 -10.08 1.04
C LEU A 207 9.81 -9.45 1.56
N LYS A 208 10.66 -10.24 2.21
CA LYS A 208 11.98 -9.77 2.66
C LYS A 208 12.88 -9.35 1.50
N SER A 209 12.76 -10.04 0.37
CA SER A 209 13.52 -9.78 -0.87
C SER A 209 12.70 -9.07 -1.96
N ALA A 210 11.37 -8.95 -1.80
CA ALA A 210 10.53 -8.19 -2.71
C ALA A 210 10.95 -6.71 -2.76
N PRO A 211 10.84 -6.02 -3.90
CA PRO A 211 11.16 -4.60 -4.02
C PRO A 211 10.19 -3.72 -3.19
N ASP A 212 10.61 -2.51 -2.83
CA ASP A 212 9.82 -1.61 -1.96
C ASP A 212 8.47 -1.20 -2.57
N ASN A 213 8.33 -1.30 -3.89
CA ASN A 213 7.12 -0.97 -4.65
C ASN A 213 6.24 -2.19 -4.97
N TRP A 214 6.39 -3.33 -4.29
CA TRP A 214 5.63 -4.55 -4.55
C TRP A 214 4.11 -4.31 -4.65
N TYR A 215 3.56 -3.42 -3.83
CA TYR A 215 2.12 -3.11 -3.82
C TYR A 215 1.66 -2.48 -5.15
N ARG A 216 2.52 -1.70 -5.82
CA ARG A 216 2.22 -1.14 -7.14
C ARG A 216 2.10 -2.27 -8.17
N HIS A 217 2.95 -3.29 -8.11
CA HIS A 217 2.90 -4.42 -9.03
C HIS A 217 1.68 -5.33 -8.79
N LEU A 218 1.31 -5.51 -7.52
CA LEU A 218 0.06 -6.18 -7.12
C LEU A 218 -1.15 -5.46 -7.74
N VAL A 219 -1.25 -4.14 -7.54
CA VAL A 219 -2.37 -3.34 -8.05
C VAL A 219 -2.36 -3.29 -9.58
N ALA A 220 -1.20 -3.10 -10.21
CA ALA A 220 -1.10 -3.01 -11.66
C ALA A 220 -1.68 -4.27 -12.32
N THR A 221 -1.37 -5.45 -11.78
CA THR A 221 -1.90 -6.70 -12.32
C THR A 221 -3.41 -6.79 -12.18
N HIS A 222 -3.95 -6.38 -11.02
CA HIS A 222 -5.40 -6.31 -10.84
C HIS A 222 -6.06 -5.38 -11.88
N PHE A 223 -5.52 -4.17 -12.06
CA PHE A 223 -6.07 -3.19 -12.99
C PHE A 223 -5.93 -3.60 -14.46
N TYR A 224 -4.85 -4.27 -14.86
CA TYR A 224 -4.75 -4.83 -16.21
C TYR A 224 -5.87 -5.84 -16.52
N SER A 225 -6.28 -6.63 -15.52
CA SER A 225 -7.43 -7.52 -15.69
C SER A 225 -8.75 -6.77 -15.90
N LEU A 226 -8.91 -5.59 -15.27
CA LEU A 226 -10.09 -4.74 -15.42
C LEU A 226 -10.10 -3.99 -16.76
N ILE A 227 -8.94 -3.49 -17.20
CA ILE A 227 -8.79 -2.87 -18.53
C ILE A 227 -9.19 -3.87 -19.62
N TRP A 228 -8.73 -5.12 -19.52
CA TRP A 228 -9.08 -6.16 -20.47
C TRP A 228 -10.58 -6.52 -20.47
N GLN A 229 -11.24 -6.40 -19.32
CA GLN A 229 -12.69 -6.56 -19.19
C GLN A 229 -13.48 -5.30 -19.62
N HIS A 230 -12.81 -4.27 -20.15
CA HIS A 230 -13.38 -2.96 -20.45
C HIS A 230 -14.05 -2.29 -19.23
N LYS A 231 -13.58 -2.65 -18.03
CA LYS A 231 -14.07 -2.13 -16.74
C LYS A 231 -13.34 -0.88 -16.28
N ILE A 232 -12.20 -0.52 -16.86
CA ILE A 232 -11.48 0.73 -16.60
C ILE A 232 -10.80 1.13 -17.91
N ALA A 233 -10.74 2.42 -18.22
CA ALA A 233 -9.96 2.88 -19.37
C ALA A 233 -8.45 2.89 -19.04
N GLU A 234 -7.61 2.50 -20.01
CA GLU A 234 -6.16 2.48 -19.81
C GLU A 234 -5.61 3.87 -19.41
N ALA A 235 -6.16 4.95 -19.97
CA ALA A 235 -5.79 6.30 -19.59
C ALA A 235 -6.07 6.63 -18.11
N ASP A 236 -7.18 6.12 -17.54
CA ASP A 236 -7.51 6.29 -16.12
C ASP A 236 -6.47 5.59 -15.24
N PHE A 237 -6.11 4.36 -15.62
CA PHE A 237 -5.05 3.59 -14.95
C PHE A 237 -3.70 4.31 -15.02
N LEU A 238 -3.27 4.75 -16.20
CA LEU A 238 -1.98 5.45 -16.37
C LEU A 238 -1.94 6.75 -15.56
N HIS A 239 -3.04 7.49 -15.50
CA HIS A 239 -3.16 8.66 -14.64
C HIS A 239 -3.06 8.30 -13.16
N PHE A 240 -3.79 7.27 -12.72
CA PHE A 240 -3.75 6.76 -11.35
C PHE A 240 -2.38 6.18 -10.94
N PHE A 241 -1.53 5.77 -11.89
CA PHE A 241 -0.17 5.34 -11.59
C PHE A 241 0.88 6.44 -11.69
N GLY A 242 0.48 7.66 -12.10
CA GLY A 242 1.39 8.78 -12.34
C GLY A 242 2.28 8.56 -13.57
N HIS A 243 1.73 7.92 -14.61
CA HIS A 243 2.37 7.70 -15.90
C HIS A 243 1.79 8.57 -17.03
N LEU A 244 0.64 9.21 -16.80
CA LEU A 244 -0.02 10.08 -17.77
C LEU A 244 -0.67 11.29 -17.07
N GLU A 245 -0.41 12.48 -17.59
CA GLU A 245 -1.21 13.65 -17.29
C GLU A 245 -2.44 13.64 -18.20
N LYS A 246 -3.62 13.76 -17.60
CA LYS A 246 -4.86 13.93 -18.35
C LYS A 246 -5.81 14.83 -17.58
N PRO A 247 -6.65 15.62 -18.27
CA PRO A 247 -7.78 16.26 -17.62
C PRO A 247 -8.71 15.18 -17.06
N LEU A 248 -9.11 15.34 -15.79
CA LEU A 248 -10.13 14.51 -15.19
C LEU A 248 -11.49 14.80 -15.83
N SER A 249 -12.37 13.81 -15.82
CA SER A 249 -13.77 14.03 -16.18
C SER A 249 -14.37 15.15 -15.32
N SER A 250 -15.19 16.01 -15.92
CA SER A 250 -15.78 17.16 -15.21
C SER A 250 -16.71 16.74 -14.07
N ASP A 251 -17.23 15.51 -14.12
CA ASP A 251 -18.05 14.89 -13.08
C ASP A 251 -17.24 13.98 -12.12
N GLY A 252 -15.93 13.82 -12.34
CA GLY A 252 -15.03 13.00 -11.52
C GLY A 252 -15.30 11.49 -11.57
N THR A 253 -16.10 11.04 -12.53
CA THR A 253 -16.53 9.63 -12.67
C THR A 253 -15.37 8.67 -12.89
N ASP A 254 -14.34 9.09 -13.62
CA ASP A 254 -13.12 8.31 -13.87
C ASP A 254 -12.39 7.94 -12.58
N MET A 255 -12.15 8.90 -11.70
CA MET A 255 -11.49 8.66 -10.42
C MET A 255 -12.37 7.91 -9.43
N GLN A 256 -13.69 8.14 -9.47
CA GLN A 256 -14.63 7.41 -8.63
C GLN A 256 -14.67 5.92 -8.99
N ARG A 257 -14.58 5.57 -10.28
CA ARG A 257 -14.53 4.18 -10.73
C ARG A 257 -13.28 3.46 -10.24
N ILE A 258 -12.11 4.09 -10.31
CA ILE A 258 -10.86 3.56 -9.75
C ILE A 258 -11.01 3.35 -8.24
N ALA A 259 -11.58 4.32 -7.51
CA ALA A 259 -11.77 4.21 -6.06
C ALA A 259 -12.70 3.05 -5.68
N VAL A 260 -13.75 2.79 -6.47
CA VAL A 260 -14.66 1.64 -6.27
C VAL A 260 -13.93 0.31 -6.47
N GLU A 261 -13.19 0.16 -7.57
CA GLU A 261 -12.44 -1.08 -7.84
C GLU A 261 -11.33 -1.31 -6.81
N MET A 262 -10.69 -0.24 -6.36
CA MET A 262 -9.72 -0.29 -5.27
C MET A 262 -10.37 -0.70 -3.94
N ASP A 263 -11.58 -0.23 -3.66
CA ASP A 263 -12.33 -0.62 -2.47
C ASP A 263 -12.69 -2.11 -2.47
N LEU A 264 -13.10 -2.64 -3.62
CA LEU A 264 -13.33 -4.08 -3.81
C LEU A 264 -12.06 -4.90 -3.59
N LEU A 265 -10.92 -4.44 -4.15
CA LEU A 265 -9.63 -5.09 -3.95
C LEU A 265 -9.23 -5.10 -2.47
N LEU A 266 -9.31 -3.97 -1.78
CA LEU A 266 -8.97 -3.88 -0.35
C LEU A 266 -9.89 -4.74 0.53
N LYS A 267 -11.19 -4.77 0.24
CA LYS A 267 -12.16 -5.65 0.92
C LYS A 267 -11.81 -7.13 0.76
N SER A 268 -11.27 -7.53 -0.41
CA SER A 268 -10.85 -8.91 -0.67
C SER A 268 -9.73 -9.38 0.26
N PHE A 269 -8.91 -8.46 0.76
CA PHE A 269 -7.82 -8.76 1.71
C PHE A 269 -8.29 -8.94 3.15
N ARG A 270 -9.59 -8.77 3.43
CA ARG A 270 -10.19 -8.95 4.77
C ARG A 270 -9.49 -8.12 5.85
N ILE A 271 -9.10 -6.90 5.50
CA ILE A 271 -8.40 -5.98 6.38
C ILE A 271 -9.36 -5.58 7.50
N LYS A 272 -9.08 -5.99 8.75
CA LYS A 272 -9.83 -5.45 9.88
C LYS A 272 -9.43 -4.00 10.09
N MET A 273 -10.41 -3.12 10.28
CA MET A 273 -10.12 -1.74 10.67
C MET A 273 -9.32 -1.72 11.97
N VAL A 274 -8.41 -0.76 12.11
CA VAL A 274 -7.81 -0.46 13.41
C VAL A 274 -8.95 -0.18 14.38
N ALA A 275 -9.12 -1.07 15.35
CA ALA A 275 -10.28 -1.09 16.22
C ALA A 275 -10.48 0.28 16.87
N ARG A 276 -11.72 0.76 16.87
CA ARG A 276 -12.17 1.76 17.84
C ARG A 276 -11.88 1.14 19.21
N ASN A 277 -11.09 1.83 20.02
CA ASN A 277 -11.09 1.52 21.45
C ASN A 277 -12.53 1.76 21.92
N ASP A 278 -13.27 0.67 22.09
CA ASP A 278 -14.31 0.59 23.10
C ASP A 278 -13.60 0.25 24.42
#